data_AF-A0A1F8EKM3-F1
#
_entry.id   AF-A0A1F8EKM3-F1
#
_cell.length_a   1.000
_cell.length_b   1.000
_cell.length_c   1.000
_cell.angle_alpha   90.00
_cell.angle_beta   90.00
_cell.angle_gamma   90.00
#
_symmetry.space_group_name_H-M   'P 1'
#
loop_
_entity.id
_entity.type
_entity.pdbx_description
1 polymer ?
#
loop_
_entity_poly.entity_id
_entity_poly.type
_entity_poly.pdbx_seq_one_letter_code
_entity_poly.pdbx_strand_id
1 'polypeptide(L)' 'MKEKDNFDRAIVLSGDGDFLPVLKHLTANSKTIVILGRGKRTAKEIKQFAGSNFRDFEYLETKISYTEYK' A
#
# COMPACT_ATOMS: atom_id res chain seq x y z
N MET A 1 16.16 -2.43 -9.27
CA MET A 1 15.10 -3.14 -10.02
C MET A 1 15.19 -2.73 -11.49
N LYS A 2 15.24 -3.71 -12.40
CA LYS A 2 15.55 -3.51 -13.84
C LYS A 2 14.50 -2.70 -14.60
N GLU A 3 13.26 -2.69 -14.11
CA GLU A 3 12.11 -2.05 -14.78
C GLU A 3 11.57 -0.84 -14.01
N LYS A 4 12.28 -0.35 -12.98
CA LYS A 4 11.80 0.74 -12.13
C LYS A 4 11.45 2.01 -12.91
N ASP A 5 12.11 2.22 -14.05
CA ASP A 5 11.95 3.42 -14.88
C ASP A 5 10.72 3.33 -15.80
N ASN A 6 10.08 2.16 -15.91
CA ASN A 6 8.90 1.95 -16.75
C ASN A 6 7.58 2.37 -16.10
N PHE A 7 7.57 2.68 -14.80
CA PHE A 7 6.34 2.91 -14.04
C PHE A 7 6.43 4.15 -13.17
N ASP A 8 5.44 5.03 -13.18
CA ASP A 8 5.43 6.24 -12.32
C ASP A 8 4.81 5.98 -10.95
N ARG A 9 4.20 4.81 -10.76
CA ARG A 9 3.45 4.44 -9.55
C ARG A 9 3.74 3.01 -9.14
N ALA A 10 3.78 2.78 -7.83
CA ALA A 10 3.79 1.46 -7.22
C ALA A 10 2.56 1.29 -6.30
N ILE A 11 1.94 0.11 -6.36
CA ILE A 11 0.93 -0.33 -5.40
C ILE A 11 1.59 -1.39 -4.53
N VAL A 12 1.59 -1.16 -3.22
CA VAL A 12 2.24 -2.04 -2.24
C VAL A 12 1.18 -2.62 -1.33
N LEU A 13 0.98 -3.93 -1.41
CA LEU A 13 0.12 -4.69 -0.51
C LEU A 13 0.95 -5.24 0.63
N SER A 14 1.22 -4.42 1.64
CA SER A 14 1.93 -4.84 2.84
C SER A 14 1.66 -3.89 3.99
N GLY A 15 1.64 -4.45 5.20
CA GLY A 15 1.59 -3.69 6.44
C GLY A 15 2.91 -3.68 7.21
N ASP A 16 3.95 -4.32 6.67
CA ASP A 16 5.20 -4.60 7.39
C ASP A 16 6.16 -3.40 7.35
N GLY A 17 6.71 -3.06 8.52
CA GLY A 17 7.62 -1.93 8.73
C GLY A 17 8.96 -2.09 8.02
N ASP A 18 9.41 -3.34 7.83
CA ASP A 18 10.70 -3.66 7.22
C ASP A 18 10.83 -3.16 5.77
N PHE A 19 9.71 -2.88 5.10
CA PHE A 19 9.72 -2.31 3.75
C PHE A 19 9.98 -0.81 3.70
N LEU A 20 9.92 -0.09 4.82
CA LEU A 20 10.04 1.37 4.84
C LEU A 20 11.29 1.91 4.11
N PRO A 21 12.50 1.32 4.23
CA PRO A 21 13.67 1.76 3.46
C PRO A 21 13.47 1.64 1.94
N VAL A 22 12.85 0.56 1.48
CA VAL A 22 12.55 0.33 0.06
C VAL A 22 11.53 1.35 -0.45
N LEU A 23 10.49 1.63 0.34
CA LEU A 23 9.47 2.61 -0.01
C LEU A 23 10.05 4.03 -0.09
N LYS A 24 10.90 4.41 0.85
CA LYS A 24 11.63 5.70 0.80
C LYS A 24 12.49 5.81 -0.46
N HIS A 25 13.19 4.74 -0.82
CA HIS A 25 14.00 4.71 -2.05
C HIS A 25 13.13 4.89 -3.30
N LEU A 26 11.97 4.24 -3.37
CA LEU A 26 11.06 4.37 -4.51
C LEU A 26 10.46 5.79 -4.60
N THR A 27 10.03 6.39 -3.48
CA THR A 27 9.53 7.78 -3.46
C THR A 27 10.61 8.78 -3.87
N ALA A 28 11.88 8.57 -3.46
CA ALA A 28 13.00 9.41 -3.87
C ALA A 28 13.27 9.36 -5.38
N ASN A 29 12.86 8.28 -6.07
CA ASN A 29 12.90 8.16 -7.52
C ASN A 29 11.59 8.65 -8.19
N SER A 30 10.89 9.61 -7.56
CA SER A 30 9.65 10.23 -8.03
C SER A 30 8.49 9.27 -8.26
N LYS A 31 8.50 8.10 -7.62
CA LYS A 31 7.39 7.13 -7.73
C LYS A 31 6.28 7.51 -6.75
N THR A 32 5.05 7.53 -7.26
CA THR A 32 3.86 7.60 -6.39
C THR A 32 3.66 6.23 -5.73
N ILE A 33 3.59 6.18 -4.40
CA ILE A 33 3.36 4.93 -3.67
C ILE A 33 1.97 4.94 -3.05
N VAL A 34 1.16 3.93 -3.37
CA VAL A 34 -0.11 3.63 -2.71
C VAL A 34 0.06 2.39 -1.87
N ILE A 35 -0.24 2.49 -0.57
CA ILE A 35 -0.12 1.35 0.36
C ILE A 35 -1.51 0.81 0.65
N LEU A 36 -1.67 -0.47 0.39
CA LEU A 36 -2.84 -1.26 0.69
C LEU A 36 -2.50 -2.14 1.90
N GLY A 37 -3.25 -2.03 2.99
CA GLY A 37 -2.97 -2.80 4.19
C GLY A 37 -4.12 -2.73 5.17
N ARG A 38 -4.11 -3.60 6.19
CA ARG A 38 -5.12 -3.53 7.27
C ARG A 38 -4.67 -2.52 8.31
N GLY A 39 -5.43 -1.46 8.54
CA GLY A 39 -5.02 -0.34 9.41
C GLY A 39 -4.59 -0.79 10.82
N LYS A 40 -5.30 -1.77 11.39
CA LYS A 40 -4.99 -2.36 12.71
C LYS A 40 -3.71 -3.20 12.75
N ARG A 41 -3.31 -3.80 11.62
CA ARG A 41 -2.14 -4.71 11.51
C ARG A 41 -0.96 -4.11 10.75
N THR A 42 -1.09 -2.85 10.32
CA THR A 42 -0.03 -2.13 9.61
C THR A 42 0.82 -1.35 10.59
N ALA A 43 2.15 -1.44 10.44
CA ALA A 43 3.13 -0.70 11.22
C ALA A 43 2.82 0.81 11.20
N LYS A 44 3.02 1.46 12.35
CA LYS A 44 2.68 2.89 12.51
C LYS A 44 3.47 3.78 11.54
N GLU A 45 4.75 3.49 11.38
CA GLU A 45 5.65 4.18 10.43
C GLU A 45 5.19 4.07 8.98
N ILE A 46 4.67 2.91 8.56
CA ILE A 46 4.12 2.71 7.21
C ILE A 46 2.88 3.58 6.99
N LYS A 47 1.98 3.65 7.98
CA LYS A 47 0.81 4.55 7.93
C LYS A 47 1.20 6.02 7.88
N GLN A 48 2.18 6.42 8.69
CA GLN A 48 2.69 7.79 8.70
C GLN A 48 3.38 8.15 7.38
N PHE A 49 4.17 7.24 6.83
CA PHE A 49 4.83 7.40 5.54
C PHE A 49 3.82 7.50 4.39
N ALA A 50 2.80 6.63 4.37
CA ALA A 50 1.80 6.62 3.32
C ALA A 50 0.86 7.82 3.38
N GLY A 51 0.54 8.33 4.57
CA GLY A 51 -0.36 9.46 4.76
C GLY A 51 -1.68 9.28 4.01
N SER A 52 -2.01 10.23 3.13
CA SER A 52 -3.22 10.20 2.31
C SER A 52 -3.24 9.10 1.23
N ASN A 53 -2.12 8.40 1.00
CA ASN A 53 -2.02 7.29 0.05
C ASN A 53 -2.16 5.91 0.71
N PHE A 54 -2.48 5.85 2.00
CA PHE A 54 -2.89 4.60 2.63
C PHE A 54 -4.34 4.27 2.27
N ARG A 55 -4.62 3.01 1.96
CA ARG A 55 -5.98 2.48 1.77
C ARG A 55 -6.16 1.29 2.69
N ASP A 56 -7.10 1.43 3.61
CA ASP A 56 -7.44 0.31 4.48
C ASP A 56 -8.16 -0.77 3.69
N PHE A 57 -7.57 -1.95 3.65
CA PHE A 57 -8.06 -3.10 2.91
C PHE A 57 -9.29 -3.74 3.56
N GLU A 58 -9.61 -3.39 4.81
CA GLU A 58 -10.84 -3.82 5.48
C GLU A 58 -12.11 -3.41 4.69
N TYR A 59 -12.04 -2.35 3.87
CA TYR A 59 -13.14 -1.93 3.00
C TYR A 59 -13.28 -2.72 1.69
N LEU A 60 -12.27 -3.49 1.28
CA LEU A 60 -12.34 -4.22 0.00
C LEU A 60 -13.18 -5.47 0.12
N GLU A 61 -13.01 -6.24 1.20
CA GLU A 61 -13.82 -7.43 1.49
C GLU A 61 -15.32 -7.12 1.46
N THR A 62 -15.77 -6.07 2.16
CA THR A 62 -17.18 -5.68 2.19
C THR A 62 -17.74 -5.20 0.85
N LYS A 63 -16.86 -4.81 -0.10
CA LYS A 63 -17.26 -4.35 -1.44
C LYS A 63 -17.22 -5.44 -2.50
N ILE A 64 -16.44 -6.50 -2.26
CA ILE A 64 -16.24 -7.60 -3.21
C ILE A 64 -16.81 -8.91 -2.72
N SER A 65 -17.28 -8.99 -1.47
CA SER A 65 -17.88 -10.19 -0.90
C SER A 65 -19.12 -10.55 -1.69
N TYR A 66 -19.05 -11.68 -2.39
CA TYR A 66 -20.19 -12.25 -3.08
C TYR A 66 -21.23 -12.67 -2.04
N THR A 67 -22.39 -12.03 -2.07
CA THR A 67 -23.53 -12.40 -1.23
C THR A 67 -24.56 -13.06 -2.14
N GLU A 68 -24.74 -14.37 -2.03
CA GLU A 68 -25.90 -15.03 -2.64
C GLU A 68 -27.15 -14.53 -1.92
N TYR A 69 -27.99 -13.77 -2.63
CA TYR A 69 -29.35 -13.53 -2.17
C TYR A 69 -30.10 -14.86 -2.23
N LYS A 70 -30.37 -15.45 -1.06
CA LYS A 70 -31.29 -16.57 -0.89
C LYS A 70 -32.74 -16.11 -0.98
#